data_AF-A0A6J8CXS2-F1
#
_entry.id   AF-A0A6J8CXS2-F1
#
_cell.length_a   1.000
_cell.length_b   1.000
_cell.length_c   1.000
_cell.angle_alpha   90.00
_cell.angle_beta   90.00
_cell.angle_gamma   90.00
#
_symmetry.space_group_name_H-M   'P 1'
#
loop_
_entity.id
_entity.type
_entity.pdbx_description
1 polymer ?
#
loop_
_entity_poly.entity_id
_entity_poly.type
_entity_poly.pdbx_seq_one_letter_code
_entity_poly.pdbx_strand_id
1 'polypeptide(L)'
;MATKQTVNINTADIEELMTLKDIGQKRAQLIVAERTKLGTLTAETLKALEGIPSNIWDPFSFMGRVVFEEQLDTTETEIEKNVQPENQQVTAENKELVTKQQDQLEQQQVQLQQQEKVIEDYKTKLMIADQEKKSMQQDIKKQLLDVKSQCSAQLTAKADELEEVLDSMQKYKNKFEQELHYVKIEERQ
;
A
#
# COMPACT_ATOMS: atom_id res chain seq x y z
N MET A 1 9.80 -13.00 44.80
CA MET A 1 10.59 -13.20 43.57
C MET A 1 9.83 -14.21 42.73
N ALA A 2 9.22 -13.78 41.62
CA ALA A 2 8.45 -14.69 40.77
C ALA A 2 9.38 -15.26 39.69
N THR A 3 9.64 -16.56 39.77
CA THR A 3 10.37 -17.34 38.77
C THR A 3 9.63 -17.26 37.44
N LYS A 4 10.36 -16.97 36.36
CA LYS A 4 9.81 -16.89 35.00
C LYS A 4 9.47 -18.32 34.54
N GLN A 5 8.30 -18.81 34.94
CA GLN A 5 7.81 -20.13 34.56
C GLN A 5 7.23 -20.04 33.14
N THR A 6 7.88 -20.74 32.22
CA THR A 6 7.42 -20.92 30.84
C THR A 6 6.39 -22.05 30.83
N VAL A 7 5.20 -21.79 30.30
CA VAL A 7 4.11 -22.77 30.20
C VAL A 7 4.02 -23.23 28.75
N ASN A 8 4.10 -24.54 28.52
CA ASN A 8 3.90 -25.14 27.20
C ASN A 8 2.41 -25.45 27.03
N ILE A 9 1.74 -24.83 26.05
CA ILE A 9 0.27 -24.99 25.91
C ILE A 9 -0.13 -26.43 25.54
N ASN A 10 0.74 -27.13 24.82
CA ASN A 10 0.43 -28.47 24.34
C ASN A 10 0.56 -29.51 25.45
N THR A 11 1.42 -29.29 26.44
CA THR A 11 1.69 -30.26 27.52
C THR A 11 1.25 -29.82 28.91
N ALA A 12 1.01 -28.53 29.14
CA ALA A 12 0.70 -28.00 30.47
C ALA A 12 -0.58 -28.60 31.05
N ASP A 13 -0.60 -28.75 32.37
CA ASP A 13 -1.81 -29.12 33.09
C ASP A 13 -2.72 -27.89 33.33
N ILE A 14 -3.91 -28.15 33.89
CA ILE A 14 -4.89 -27.08 34.14
C ILE A 14 -4.34 -26.05 35.15
N GLU A 15 -3.57 -26.49 36.13
CA GLU A 15 -3.03 -25.63 37.19
C GLU A 15 -1.94 -24.71 36.65
N GLU A 16 -1.06 -25.24 35.80
CA GLU A 16 -0.02 -24.54 35.07
C GLU A 16 -0.61 -23.51 34.10
N LEU A 17 -1.65 -23.87 33.35
CA LEU A 17 -2.36 -22.93 32.48
C LEU A 17 -3.01 -21.79 33.27
N MET A 18 -3.51 -22.07 34.47
CA MET A 18 -4.11 -21.06 35.37
C MET A 18 -3.09 -20.11 36.00
N THR A 19 -1.78 -20.41 35.92
CA THR A 19 -0.73 -19.45 36.34
C THR A 19 -0.61 -18.26 35.39
N LEU A 20 -1.14 -18.38 34.17
CA LEU A 20 -1.18 -17.30 33.19
C LEU A 20 -2.23 -16.27 33.59
N LYS A 21 -1.82 -15.00 33.62
CA LYS A 21 -2.72 -13.90 33.95
C LYS A 21 -3.92 -13.90 32.98
N ASP A 22 -5.13 -13.75 33.52
CA ASP A 22 -6.39 -13.75 32.78
C ASP A 22 -6.79 -15.11 32.15
N ILE A 23 -6.11 -16.21 32.49
CA ILE A 23 -6.53 -17.59 32.23
C ILE A 23 -7.08 -18.22 33.52
N GLY A 24 -8.40 -18.37 33.59
CA GLY A 24 -9.08 -19.09 34.66
C GLY A 24 -9.42 -20.54 34.29
N GLN A 25 -9.93 -21.30 35.26
CA GLN A 25 -10.28 -22.72 35.12
C GLN A 25 -11.10 -23.05 33.86
N LYS A 26 -12.12 -22.24 33.53
CA LYS A 26 -12.95 -22.45 32.33
C LYS A 26 -12.13 -22.39 31.03
N ARG A 27 -11.17 -21.46 30.93
CA ARG A 27 -10.32 -21.31 29.74
C ARG A 27 -9.24 -22.37 29.69
N ALA A 28 -8.65 -22.72 30.83
CA ALA A 28 -7.71 -23.83 30.92
C ALA A 28 -8.34 -25.15 30.44
N GLN A 29 -9.57 -25.45 30.87
CA GLN A 29 -10.31 -26.62 30.40
C GLN A 29 -10.60 -26.60 28.89
N LEU A 30 -10.93 -25.42 28.33
CA LEU A 30 -11.13 -25.28 26.88
C LEU A 30 -9.87 -25.60 26.09
N ILE A 31 -8.72 -25.09 26.52
CA ILE A 31 -7.42 -25.37 25.87
C ILE A 31 -7.14 -26.88 25.89
N VAL A 32 -7.35 -27.54 27.03
CA VAL A 32 -7.16 -28.99 27.16
C VAL A 32 -8.12 -29.75 26.24
N ALA A 33 -9.39 -29.34 26.16
CA ALA A 33 -10.37 -29.97 25.28
C ALA A 33 -10.00 -29.81 23.80
N GLU A 34 -9.49 -28.64 23.41
CA GLU A 34 -9.13 -28.35 22.03
C GLU A 34 -7.85 -29.06 21.60
N ARG A 35 -6.83 -29.20 22.47
CA ARG A 35 -5.68 -30.06 22.17
C ARG A 35 -6.07 -31.55 22.07
N THR A 36 -7.06 -32.02 22.82
CA THR A 36 -7.56 -33.40 22.67
C THR A 36 -8.25 -33.62 21.31
N LYS A 37 -8.85 -32.58 20.73
CA LYS A 37 -9.53 -32.65 19.43
C LYS A 37 -8.57 -32.45 18.25
N LEU A 38 -7.69 -31.46 18.35
CA LEU A 38 -6.83 -31.01 17.25
C LEU A 38 -5.39 -31.56 17.35
N GLY A 39 -5.01 -32.12 18.49
CA GLY A 39 -3.64 -32.52 18.80
C GLY A 39 -2.81 -31.31 19.23
N THR A 40 -1.95 -30.83 18.34
CA THR A 40 -1.05 -29.72 18.62
C THR A 40 -1.76 -28.38 18.39
N LEU A 41 -1.78 -27.52 19.40
CA LEU A 41 -2.29 -26.17 19.28
C LEU A 41 -1.18 -25.24 18.80
N THR A 42 -1.47 -24.44 17.77
CA THR A 42 -0.62 -23.34 17.32
C THR A 42 -1.12 -22.02 17.87
N ALA A 43 -0.29 -20.98 17.78
CA ALA A 43 -0.68 -19.62 18.15
C ALA A 43 -1.92 -19.13 17.38
N GLU A 44 -2.08 -19.54 16.12
CA GLU A 44 -3.22 -19.19 15.29
C GLU A 44 -4.50 -19.89 15.73
N THR A 45 -4.41 -21.19 16.03
CA THR A 45 -5.55 -21.97 16.55
C THR A 45 -6.06 -21.40 17.86
N LEU A 46 -5.17 -21.01 18.78
CA LEU A 46 -5.59 -20.36 20.04
C LEU A 46 -6.30 -19.03 19.84
N LYS A 47 -5.90 -18.24 18.82
CA LYS A 47 -6.56 -16.98 18.49
C LYS A 47 -7.96 -17.17 17.92
N ALA A 48 -8.20 -18.31 17.27
CA ALA A 48 -9.49 -18.67 16.69
C ALA A 48 -10.47 -19.31 17.71
N LEU A 49 -10.02 -19.64 18.93
CA LEU A 49 -10.87 -20.28 19.93
C LEU A 49 -11.94 -19.32 20.47
N GLU A 50 -13.20 -19.70 20.28
CA GLU A 50 -14.35 -18.99 20.80
C GLU A 50 -14.34 -19.03 22.35
N GLY A 51 -14.17 -17.87 22.98
CA GLY A 51 -14.10 -17.72 24.44
C GLY A 51 -12.73 -17.37 25.02
N ILE A 52 -11.67 -17.37 24.18
CA ILE A 52 -10.34 -16.89 24.57
C ILE A 52 -9.87 -15.79 23.60
N PRO A 53 -10.04 -14.50 23.94
CA PRO A 53 -9.63 -13.41 23.06
C PRO A 53 -8.11 -13.34 22.89
N SER A 54 -7.66 -12.95 21.68
CA SER A 54 -6.24 -12.91 21.28
C SER A 54 -5.38 -12.01 22.19
N ASN A 55 -6.00 -10.99 22.80
CA ASN A 55 -5.34 -10.06 23.72
C ASN A 55 -4.79 -10.71 25.00
N ILE A 56 -5.22 -11.93 25.34
CA ILE A 56 -4.70 -12.68 26.48
C ILE A 56 -3.38 -13.37 26.11
N TRP A 57 -3.29 -13.95 24.92
CA TRP A 57 -2.11 -14.73 24.50
C TRP A 57 -0.98 -13.89 23.93
N ASP A 58 -1.31 -12.80 23.23
CA ASP A 58 -0.32 -11.95 22.57
C ASP A 58 0.78 -11.44 23.55
N PRO A 59 0.46 -10.99 24.78
CA PRO A 59 1.48 -10.61 25.76
C PRO A 59 2.37 -11.79 26.21
N PHE A 60 1.81 -12.99 26.35
CA PHE A 60 2.60 -14.15 26.82
C PHE A 60 3.49 -14.74 25.75
N SER A 61 3.04 -14.72 24.49
CA SER A 61 3.84 -15.07 23.33
C SER A 61 4.99 -14.08 23.17
N PHE A 62 4.72 -12.76 23.22
CA PHE A 62 5.75 -11.73 23.12
C PHE A 62 6.76 -11.76 24.28
N MET A 63 6.32 -12.08 25.50
CA MET A 63 7.20 -12.15 26.68
C MET A 63 7.96 -13.48 26.81
N GLY A 64 7.76 -14.42 25.87
CA GLY A 64 8.36 -15.76 25.90
C GLY A 64 7.98 -16.56 27.15
N ARG A 65 6.74 -16.36 27.65
CA ARG A 65 6.18 -17.15 28.75
C ARG A 65 5.37 -18.35 28.26
N VAL A 66 5.01 -18.35 26.99
CA VAL A 66 4.26 -19.42 26.34
C VAL A 66 5.09 -19.98 25.20
N VAL A 67 5.26 -21.29 25.20
CA VAL A 67 5.97 -22.02 24.14
C VAL A 67 4.99 -22.96 23.45
N PHE A 68 5.04 -22.96 22.13
CA PHE A 68 4.34 -23.91 21.28
C PHE A 68 5.39 -24.89 20.81
N GLU A 69 5.53 -26.00 21.53
CA GLU A 69 6.44 -27.05 21.10
C GLU A 69 5.76 -27.80 19.95
N GLU A 70 6.29 -27.62 18.75
CA GLU A 70 5.90 -28.35 17.56
C GLU A 70 6.54 -29.74 17.67
N GLN A 71 5.74 -30.74 18.01
CA GLN A 71 6.23 -32.11 17.90
C GLN A 71 6.35 -32.41 16.41
N LEU A 72 7.59 -32.49 15.93
CA LEU A 72 7.92 -33.16 14.67
C LEU A 72 7.32 -34.57 14.75
N ASP A 73 6.48 -34.93 13.79
CA ASP A 73 5.98 -36.30 13.62
C ASP A 73 7.17 -37.24 13.40
N THR A 74 7.76 -37.76 14.48
CA THR A 74 8.46 -39.04 14.44
C THR A 74 7.41 -40.14 14.60
N THR A 75 6.68 -40.42 13.53
CA THR A 75 6.06 -41.74 13.34
C THR A 75 6.89 -42.54 12.35
N GLU A 76 8.17 -42.75 12.69
CA GLU A 76 8.89 -43.94 12.25
C GLU A 76 9.01 -44.87 13.46
N THR A 77 8.65 -46.14 13.23
CA THR A 77 8.80 -47.31 14.11
C THR A 77 7.99 -47.37 15.40
N GLU A 78 6.75 -47.90 15.31
CA GLU A 78 6.22 -48.94 16.22
C GLU A 78 4.82 -49.45 15.81
N ILE A 79 4.64 -49.92 14.56
CA ILE A 79 3.50 -50.82 14.24
C ILE A 79 3.97 -51.91 13.28
N GLU A 80 4.90 -52.75 13.73
CA GLU A 80 5.01 -54.13 13.23
C GLU A 80 4.54 -55.07 14.33
N LYS A 81 3.22 -55.28 14.39
CA LYS A 81 2.52 -56.53 14.77
C LYS A 81 1.03 -56.24 14.98
N ASN A 82 0.29 -55.96 13.90
CA ASN A 82 -0.97 -56.66 13.72
C ASN A 82 -1.44 -56.58 12.27
N VAL A 83 -1.60 -57.75 11.67
CA VAL A 83 -2.07 -57.95 10.30
C VAL A 83 -3.58 -57.76 10.28
N GLN A 84 -4.08 -56.78 9.53
CA GLN A 84 -5.41 -56.85 8.89
C GLN A 84 -5.30 -56.37 7.44
N PRO A 85 -5.82 -57.13 6.45
CA PRO A 85 -5.67 -56.82 5.04
C PRO A 85 -6.88 -56.02 4.54
N GLU A 86 -6.91 -54.70 4.70
CA GLU A 86 -8.01 -53.90 4.11
C GLU A 86 -7.63 -52.49 3.63
N ASN A 87 -6.36 -52.07 3.69
CA ASN A 87 -6.00 -50.65 3.55
C ASN A 87 -5.01 -50.31 2.41
N GLN A 88 -4.99 -51.07 1.32
CA GLN A 88 -4.11 -50.76 0.16
C GLN A 88 -4.75 -49.86 -0.90
N GLN A 89 -6.07 -49.64 -0.88
CA GLN A 89 -6.74 -48.81 -1.89
C GLN A 89 -6.80 -47.32 -1.50
N VAL A 90 -6.93 -47.04 -0.20
CA VAL A 90 -7.07 -45.68 0.36
C VAL A 90 -5.76 -44.88 0.32
N THR A 91 -4.59 -45.54 0.29
CA THR A 91 -3.28 -44.86 0.25
C THR A 91 -2.87 -44.40 -1.15
N ALA A 92 -3.33 -45.08 -2.21
CA ALA A 92 -3.09 -44.68 -3.60
C ALA A 92 -3.97 -43.50 -4.02
N GLU A 93 -5.27 -43.55 -3.67
CA GLU A 93 -6.22 -42.46 -3.94
C GLU A 93 -5.83 -41.17 -3.20
N ASN A 94 -5.41 -41.26 -1.93
CA ASN A 94 -4.92 -40.10 -1.19
C ASN A 94 -3.62 -39.53 -1.77
N LYS A 95 -2.72 -40.37 -2.28
CA LYS A 95 -1.46 -39.92 -2.92
C LYS A 95 -1.70 -39.26 -4.28
N GLU A 96 -2.68 -39.77 -5.04
CA GLU A 96 -3.12 -39.19 -6.31
C GLU A 96 -3.89 -37.87 -6.09
N LEU A 97 -4.65 -37.77 -5.01
CA LEU A 97 -5.33 -36.53 -4.62
C LEU A 97 -4.34 -35.43 -4.21
N VAL A 98 -3.30 -35.78 -3.44
CA VAL A 98 -2.24 -34.84 -3.03
C VAL A 98 -1.45 -34.35 -4.24
N THR A 99 -1.11 -35.23 -5.19
CA THR A 99 -0.41 -34.82 -6.43
C THR A 99 -1.28 -33.93 -7.30
N LYS A 100 -2.58 -34.25 -7.48
CA LYS A 100 -3.52 -33.36 -8.20
C LYS A 100 -3.66 -31.98 -7.53
N GLN A 101 -3.67 -31.93 -6.20
CA GLN A 101 -3.71 -30.65 -5.47
C GLN A 101 -2.42 -29.85 -5.66
N GLN A 102 -1.26 -30.51 -5.66
CA GLN A 102 0.03 -29.87 -5.96
C GLN A 102 0.08 -29.34 -7.40
N ASP A 103 -0.36 -30.11 -8.38
CA ASP A 103 -0.41 -29.68 -9.78
C ASP A 103 -1.35 -28.47 -9.95
N GLN A 104 -2.49 -28.43 -9.25
CA GLN A 104 -3.40 -27.29 -9.27
C GLN A 104 -2.79 -26.03 -8.62
N LEU A 105 -2.10 -26.18 -7.51
CA LEU A 105 -1.36 -25.10 -6.84
C LEU A 105 -0.26 -24.53 -7.75
N GLU A 106 0.48 -25.39 -8.44
CA GLU A 106 1.54 -24.99 -9.36
C GLU A 106 0.97 -24.25 -10.59
N GLN A 107 -0.15 -24.74 -11.15
CA GLN A 107 -0.88 -24.03 -12.20
C GLN A 107 -1.38 -22.64 -11.76
N GLN A 108 -1.91 -22.53 -10.53
CA GLN A 108 -2.32 -21.24 -9.97
C GLN A 108 -1.12 -20.29 -9.79
N GLN A 109 0.02 -20.78 -9.30
CA GLN A 109 1.23 -19.97 -9.17
C GLN A 109 1.74 -19.46 -10.52
N VAL A 110 1.78 -20.32 -11.54
CA VAL A 110 2.17 -19.92 -12.89
C VAL A 110 1.22 -18.85 -13.44
N GLN A 111 -0.09 -18.99 -13.19
CA GLN A 111 -1.08 -18.01 -13.63
C GLN A 111 -0.93 -16.66 -12.92
N LEU A 112 -0.65 -16.67 -11.61
CA LEU A 112 -0.36 -15.46 -10.83
C LEU A 112 0.90 -14.75 -11.34
N GLN A 113 1.98 -15.48 -11.60
CA GLN A 113 3.22 -14.90 -12.14
C GLN A 113 3.00 -14.25 -13.52
N GLN A 114 2.18 -14.87 -14.38
CA GLN A 114 1.81 -14.28 -15.66
C GLN A 114 1.01 -12.99 -15.50
N GLN A 115 0.07 -12.95 -14.54
CA GLN A 115 -0.71 -11.75 -14.23
C GLN A 115 0.18 -10.63 -13.67
N GLU A 116 1.11 -10.93 -12.77
CA GLU A 116 2.07 -9.97 -12.22
C GLU A 116 2.92 -9.33 -13.31
N LYS A 117 3.41 -10.14 -14.26
CA LYS A 117 4.18 -9.63 -15.41
C LYS A 117 3.36 -8.64 -16.26
N VAL A 118 2.08 -8.93 -16.47
CA VAL A 118 1.18 -8.05 -17.21
C VAL A 118 0.94 -6.75 -16.44
N ILE A 119 0.71 -6.82 -15.13
CA ILE A 119 0.56 -5.65 -14.26
C ILE A 119 1.81 -4.77 -14.33
N GLU A 120 3.00 -5.37 -14.32
CA GLU A 120 4.26 -4.64 -14.34
C GLU A 120 4.50 -3.92 -15.68
N ASP A 121 4.11 -4.54 -16.80
CA ASP A 121 4.12 -3.89 -18.12
C ASP A 121 3.16 -2.68 -18.14
N TYR A 122 1.96 -2.81 -17.58
CA TYR A 122 1.02 -1.69 -17.49
C TYR A 122 1.54 -0.57 -16.59
N LYS A 123 2.13 -0.88 -15.44
CA LYS A 123 2.76 0.14 -14.57
C LYS A 123 3.85 0.91 -15.31
N THR A 124 4.70 0.20 -16.06
CA THR A 124 5.78 0.81 -16.84
C THR A 124 5.22 1.76 -17.90
N LYS A 125 4.20 1.34 -18.65
CA LYS A 125 3.52 2.20 -19.63
C LYS A 125 2.89 3.42 -18.99
N LEU A 126 2.26 3.26 -17.83
CA LEU A 126 1.64 4.36 -17.09
C LEU A 126 2.70 5.38 -16.63
N MET A 127 3.83 4.90 -16.12
CA MET A 127 4.94 5.75 -15.67
C MET A 127 5.53 6.57 -16.82
N ILE A 128 5.73 5.95 -17.98
CA ILE A 128 6.23 6.64 -19.19
C ILE A 128 5.22 7.72 -19.62
N ALA A 129 3.93 7.36 -19.70
CA ALA A 129 2.88 8.31 -20.08
C ALA A 129 2.79 9.51 -19.12
N ASP A 130 2.93 9.29 -17.82
CA ASP A 130 2.96 10.37 -16.82
C ASP A 130 4.21 11.26 -16.99
N GLN A 131 5.36 10.67 -17.28
CA GLN A 131 6.59 11.42 -17.53
C GLN A 131 6.49 12.28 -18.81
N GLU A 132 5.96 11.73 -19.90
CA GLU A 132 5.72 12.45 -21.15
C GLU A 132 4.73 13.60 -20.95
N LYS A 133 3.61 13.34 -20.25
CA LYS A 133 2.63 14.37 -19.91
C LYS A 133 3.26 15.51 -19.12
N LYS A 134 4.12 15.20 -18.14
CA LYS A 134 4.83 16.21 -17.35
C LYS A 134 5.78 17.04 -18.21
N SER A 135 6.52 16.41 -19.12
CA SER A 135 7.37 17.11 -20.09
C SER A 135 6.55 18.07 -20.96
N MET A 136 5.46 17.56 -21.54
CA MET A 136 4.58 18.34 -22.40
C MET A 136 3.97 19.54 -21.65
N GLN A 137 3.56 19.36 -20.40
CA GLN A 137 3.07 20.46 -19.55
C GLN A 137 4.14 21.52 -19.29
N GLN A 138 5.40 21.14 -19.09
CA GLN A 138 6.50 22.08 -18.92
C GLN A 138 6.76 22.88 -20.20
N ASP A 139 6.72 22.22 -21.36
CA ASP A 139 6.89 22.86 -22.67
C ASP A 139 5.77 23.85 -22.96
N ILE A 140 4.50 23.45 -22.74
CA ILE A 140 3.34 24.34 -22.88
C ILE A 140 3.48 25.57 -21.98
N LYS A 141 3.89 25.36 -20.72
CA LYS A 141 4.09 26.47 -19.77
C LYS A 141 5.17 27.43 -20.25
N LYS A 142 6.27 26.91 -20.80
CA LYS A 142 7.35 27.72 -21.36
C LYS A 142 6.89 28.53 -22.57
N GLN A 143 6.16 27.90 -23.50
CA GLN A 143 5.58 28.59 -24.66
C GLN A 143 4.62 29.69 -24.25
N LEU A 144 3.74 29.44 -23.27
CA LEU A 144 2.83 30.44 -22.71
C LEU A 144 3.57 31.65 -22.13
N LEU A 145 4.68 31.40 -21.41
CA LEU A 145 5.49 32.45 -20.82
C LEU A 145 6.16 33.31 -21.91
N ASP A 146 6.69 32.67 -22.95
CA ASP A 146 7.30 33.34 -24.09
C ASP A 146 6.29 34.23 -24.82
N VAL A 147 5.13 33.68 -25.20
CA VAL A 147 4.04 34.45 -25.83
C VAL A 147 3.58 35.61 -24.95
N LYS A 148 3.48 35.40 -23.63
CA LYS A 148 3.12 36.48 -22.69
C LYS A 148 4.14 37.60 -22.70
N SER A 149 5.43 37.26 -22.69
CA SER A 149 6.51 38.25 -22.73
C SER A 149 6.53 39.04 -24.05
N GLN A 150 6.33 38.35 -25.18
CA GLN A 150 6.24 38.97 -26.50
C GLN A 150 5.06 39.93 -26.59
N CYS A 151 3.87 39.50 -26.14
CA CYS A 151 2.68 40.34 -26.12
C CYS A 151 2.88 41.57 -25.23
N SER A 152 3.48 41.42 -24.04
CA SER A 152 3.79 42.58 -23.20
C SER A 152 4.77 43.55 -23.87
N ALA A 153 5.81 43.04 -24.53
CA ALA A 153 6.78 43.88 -25.23
C ALA A 153 6.14 44.64 -26.39
N GLN A 154 5.25 44.00 -27.15
CA GLN A 154 4.50 44.66 -28.23
C GLN A 154 3.55 45.72 -27.70
N LEU A 155 2.87 45.46 -26.58
CA LEU A 155 2.00 46.46 -25.94
C LEU A 155 2.80 47.68 -25.48
N THR A 156 3.97 47.49 -24.87
CA THR A 156 4.85 48.60 -24.47
C THR A 156 5.30 49.39 -25.70
N ALA A 157 5.79 48.72 -26.74
CA ALA A 157 6.23 49.40 -27.96
C ALA A 157 5.10 50.23 -28.61
N LYS A 158 3.86 49.71 -28.61
CA LYS A 158 2.70 50.44 -29.12
C LYS A 158 2.28 51.60 -28.21
N ALA A 159 2.49 51.49 -26.91
CA ALA A 159 2.27 52.60 -25.99
C ALA A 159 3.27 53.73 -26.24
N ASP A 160 4.55 53.39 -26.45
CA ASP A 160 5.60 54.36 -26.74
C ASP A 160 5.33 55.09 -28.08
N GLU A 161 4.92 54.37 -29.13
CA GLU A 161 4.50 54.96 -30.41
C GLU A 161 3.33 55.95 -30.23
N LEU A 162 2.35 55.60 -29.38
CA LEU A 162 1.19 56.45 -29.13
C LEU A 162 1.59 57.72 -28.37
N GLU A 163 2.52 57.62 -27.43
CA GLU A 163 3.05 58.76 -26.68
C GLU A 163 3.80 59.73 -27.60
N GLU A 164 4.59 59.22 -28.55
CA GLU A 164 5.26 60.05 -29.56
C GLU A 164 4.26 60.80 -30.47
N VAL A 165 3.17 60.13 -30.86
CA VAL A 165 2.09 60.75 -31.63
C VAL A 165 1.39 61.82 -30.80
N LEU A 166 1.10 61.57 -29.53
CA LEU A 166 0.48 62.56 -28.62
C LEU A 166 1.36 63.79 -28.45
N ASP A 167 2.66 63.62 -28.23
CA ASP A 167 3.62 64.71 -28.14
C ASP A 167 3.65 65.55 -29.43
N SER A 168 3.62 64.88 -30.58
CA SER A 168 3.56 65.55 -31.88
C SER A 168 2.26 66.33 -32.04
N MET A 169 1.11 65.77 -31.69
CA MET A 169 -0.19 66.46 -31.72
C MET A 169 -0.22 67.67 -30.80
N GLN A 170 0.37 67.55 -29.60
CA GLN A 170 0.44 68.65 -28.64
C GLN A 170 1.31 69.80 -29.18
N LYS A 171 2.43 69.50 -29.84
CA LYS A 171 3.26 70.51 -30.53
C LYS A 171 2.48 71.23 -31.62
N TYR A 172 1.75 70.50 -32.47
CA TYR A 172 0.92 71.11 -33.51
C TYR A 172 -0.19 71.99 -32.95
N LYS A 173 -0.88 71.53 -31.89
CA LYS A 173 -1.90 72.30 -31.19
C LYS A 173 -1.32 73.62 -30.67
N ASN A 174 -0.20 73.58 -29.97
CA ASN A 174 0.44 74.77 -29.41
C ASN A 174 0.85 75.76 -30.52
N LYS A 175 1.39 75.26 -31.64
CA LYS A 175 1.73 76.09 -32.80
C LYS A 175 0.49 76.77 -33.40
N PHE A 176 -0.59 76.02 -33.59
CA PHE A 176 -1.85 76.55 -34.10
C PHE A 176 -2.45 77.61 -33.18
N GLU A 177 -2.42 77.41 -31.86
CA GLU A 177 -2.87 78.39 -30.88
C GLU A 177 -2.05 79.68 -30.92
N GLN A 178 -0.73 79.58 -31.13
CA GLN A 178 0.14 80.75 -31.32
C GLN A 178 -0.22 81.53 -32.58
N GLU A 179 -0.38 80.86 -33.72
CA GLU A 179 -0.77 81.50 -34.99
C GLU A 179 -2.14 82.21 -34.86
N LEU A 180 -3.12 81.56 -34.21
CA LEU A 180 -4.41 82.16 -33.89
C LEU A 180 -4.29 83.42 -33.01
N HIS A 181 -3.34 83.41 -32.06
CA HIS A 181 -3.10 84.58 -31.23
C HIS A 181 -2.54 85.74 -32.03
N TYR A 182 -1.59 85.49 -32.93
CA TYR A 182 -1.01 86.52 -33.81
C TYR A 182 -2.08 87.16 -34.71
N VAL A 183 -2.91 86.37 -35.38
CA VAL A 183 -3.99 86.89 -36.25
C VAL A 183 -4.95 87.78 -35.48
N LYS A 184 -5.34 87.39 -34.26
CA LYS A 184 -6.22 88.20 -33.40
C LYS A 184 -5.60 89.53 -32.95
N ILE A 185 -4.27 89.64 -32.94
CA ILE A 185 -3.57 90.89 -32.64
C ILE A 185 -3.57 91.80 -33.88
N GLU A 186 -3.30 91.25 -35.06
CA GLU A 186 -3.32 92.00 -36.33
C GLU A 186 -4.71 92.56 -36.65
N GLU A 187 -5.79 91.81 -36.40
CA GLU A 187 -7.17 92.30 -36.60
C GLU A 187 -7.58 93.48 -35.69
N ARG A 188 -6.80 93.79 -34.66
CA ARG A 188 -7.07 94.90 -33.71
C ARG A 188 -6.26 96.18 -34.00
N GLN A 189 -5.32 96.14 -34.96
CA GLN A 189 -4.53 97.30 -35.38
C GLN A 189 -5.20 98.00 -36.57
#